data_AF-A0A2P4YBA3-F1
#
_entry.id   AF-A0A2P4YBA3-F1
#
_cell.length_a   1.000
_cell.length_b   1.000
_cell.length_c   1.000
_cell.angle_alpha   90.00
_cell.angle_beta   90.00
_cell.angle_gamma   90.00
#
_symmetry.space_group_name_H-M   'P 1'
#
loop_
_entity.id
_entity.type
_entity.pdbx_description
1 polymer ?
#
loop_
_entity_poly.entity_id
_entity_poly.type
_entity_poly.pdbx_seq_one_letter_code
_entity_poly.pdbx_strand_id
1 'polypeptide(L)'
;MVSTSYMTVIAMLAAIAIGATEATLPGVCYAPWHHDTVTSDVLATDMAQIAQYFTAFRSFQAQYSGINVIETAATAGLKVAVGVQLTDSSAIDSEIQAVCDGYSSYPDAIEAVYVGNEDLVNGDYGTFSADTLAGYISQVKECTSNSVPVGSVQRINEWLNADGASTLAAACDVIGVNIYPFFTQGDDTSVSKLETQWAQMLAAGYDESTMHLTETGWPYEGDDYE
;
A
#
# COMPACT_ATOMS: atom_id res chain seq x y z
N MET A 1 -40.03 -10.88 -69.80
CA MET A 1 -38.60 -10.90 -70.16
C MET A 1 -37.85 -10.11 -69.10
N VAL A 2 -36.89 -10.77 -68.44
CA VAL A 2 -35.82 -10.23 -67.56
C VAL A 2 -36.34 -9.53 -66.28
N SER A 3 -36.32 -10.23 -65.12
CA SER A 3 -35.22 -10.25 -64.13
C SER A 3 -34.92 -8.84 -63.59
N THR A 4 -34.88 -8.56 -62.28
CA THR A 4 -34.10 -9.28 -61.27
C THR A 4 -34.58 -8.87 -59.87
N SER A 5 -34.69 -9.83 -58.97
CA SER A 5 -34.86 -9.62 -57.53
C SER A 5 -33.63 -8.93 -56.92
N TYR A 6 -33.84 -7.93 -56.07
CA TYR A 6 -32.84 -7.50 -55.09
C TYR A 6 -33.43 -7.68 -53.70
N MET A 7 -33.07 -8.78 -53.04
CA MET A 7 -33.19 -8.92 -51.59
C MET A 7 -32.18 -7.94 -50.97
N THR A 8 -32.68 -6.88 -50.35
CA THR A 8 -31.88 -6.02 -49.50
C THR A 8 -31.66 -6.75 -48.17
N VAL A 9 -30.44 -7.27 -47.98
CA VAL A 9 -29.97 -7.80 -46.70
C VAL A 9 -29.84 -6.63 -45.72
N ILE A 10 -30.68 -6.60 -44.68
CA ILE A 10 -30.50 -5.69 -43.55
C ILE A 10 -29.39 -6.30 -42.68
N ALA A 11 -28.18 -5.76 -42.81
CA ALA A 11 -27.10 -6.04 -41.87
C ALA A 11 -27.38 -5.26 -40.57
N MET A 12 -27.73 -5.97 -39.50
CA MET A 12 -27.70 -5.42 -38.15
C MET A 12 -26.23 -5.21 -37.75
N LEU A 13 -25.79 -3.96 -37.70
CA LEU A 13 -24.58 -3.59 -36.99
C LEU A 13 -24.92 -3.50 -35.51
N ALA A 14 -24.71 -4.60 -34.78
CA ALA A 14 -24.56 -4.54 -33.34
C ALA A 14 -23.23 -3.82 -33.05
N ALA A 15 -23.31 -2.57 -32.62
CA ALA A 15 -22.15 -1.86 -32.09
C ALA A 15 -21.73 -2.55 -30.79
N ILE A 16 -20.71 -3.40 -30.86
CA ILE A 16 -19.98 -3.84 -29.68
C ILE A 16 -19.15 -2.64 -29.28
N ALA A 17 -19.66 -1.84 -28.35
CA ALA A 17 -18.84 -0.93 -27.58
C ALA A 17 -17.92 -1.81 -26.72
N ILE A 18 -16.73 -2.09 -27.25
CA ILE A 18 -15.62 -2.56 -26.43
C ILE A 18 -15.27 -1.35 -25.56
N GLY A 19 -15.90 -1.27 -24.39
CA GLY A 19 -15.42 -0.37 -23.35
C GLY A 19 -13.94 -0.67 -23.16
N ALA A 20 -13.10 0.36 -23.24
CA ALA A 20 -11.77 0.26 -22.68
C ALA A 20 -11.98 -0.19 -21.24
N THR A 21 -11.57 -1.41 -20.90
CA THR A 21 -11.35 -1.75 -19.50
C THR A 21 -10.30 -0.76 -19.04
N GLU A 22 -10.70 0.30 -18.32
CA GLU A 22 -9.75 1.15 -17.62
C GLU A 22 -8.85 0.19 -16.84
N ALA A 23 -7.55 0.29 -17.07
CA ALA A 23 -6.60 -0.60 -16.43
C ALA A 23 -6.74 -0.39 -14.92
N THR A 24 -7.23 -1.41 -14.21
CA THR A 24 -7.35 -1.35 -12.76
C THR A 24 -5.94 -1.20 -12.20
N LEU A 25 -5.71 -0.13 -11.44
CA LEU A 25 -4.41 0.16 -10.85
C LEU A 25 -4.17 -0.75 -9.64
N PRO A 26 -2.92 -1.13 -9.35
CA PRO A 26 -2.62 -2.16 -8.35
C PRO A 26 -3.03 -1.75 -6.94
N GLY A 27 -2.86 -0.48 -6.57
CA GLY A 27 -3.36 0.04 -5.30
C GLY A 27 -3.13 1.53 -5.07
N VAL A 28 -3.67 2.04 -3.96
CA VAL A 28 -3.57 3.44 -3.52
C VAL A 28 -3.38 3.52 -2.00
N CYS A 29 -2.64 4.52 -1.51
CA CYS A 29 -2.59 4.80 -0.07
C CYS A 29 -3.92 5.39 0.41
N TYR A 30 -4.39 4.95 1.58
CA TYR A 30 -5.66 5.39 2.13
C TYR A 30 -5.58 5.65 3.63
N ALA A 31 -6.14 6.78 4.04
CA ALA A 31 -6.46 7.10 5.41
C ALA A 31 -7.80 7.87 5.47
N PRO A 32 -8.69 7.57 6.43
CA PRO A 32 -10.02 8.18 6.54
C PRO A 32 -10.01 9.58 7.20
N TRP A 33 -8.85 10.23 7.33
CA TRP A 33 -8.68 11.47 8.11
C TRP A 33 -9.27 12.73 7.45
N HIS A 34 -10.09 12.58 6.41
CA HIS A 34 -11.00 13.62 5.97
C HIS A 34 -12.28 13.68 6.85
N HIS A 35 -12.38 12.79 7.84
CA HIS A 35 -13.36 12.82 8.92
C HIS A 35 -12.69 12.77 10.30
N ASP A 36 -13.15 13.61 11.24
CA ASP A 36 -12.69 13.60 12.65
C ASP A 36 -13.10 12.32 13.40
N THR A 37 -14.15 11.64 12.94
CA THR A 37 -14.64 10.39 13.51
C THR A 37 -14.85 9.38 12.40
N VAL A 38 -14.17 8.25 12.50
CA VAL A 38 -14.26 7.16 11.51
C VAL A 38 -15.36 6.20 11.93
N THR A 39 -16.32 5.98 11.04
CA THR A 39 -17.41 4.99 11.21
C THR A 39 -17.35 3.95 10.10
N SER A 40 -18.08 2.85 10.26
CA SER A 40 -18.18 1.81 9.23
C SER A 40 -18.72 2.36 7.91
N ASP A 41 -19.64 3.33 7.97
CA ASP A 41 -20.25 3.93 6.78
C ASP A 41 -19.26 4.83 6.02
N VAL A 42 -18.36 5.54 6.73
CA VAL A 42 -17.26 6.30 6.11
C VAL A 42 -16.36 5.33 5.35
N LEU A 43 -15.85 4.30 6.05
CA LEU A 43 -14.97 3.32 5.43
C LEU A 43 -15.62 2.62 4.23
N ALA A 44 -16.88 2.20 4.35
CA ALA A 44 -17.61 1.57 3.25
C ALA A 44 -17.78 2.50 2.03
N THR A 45 -18.06 3.78 2.27
CA THR A 45 -18.20 4.79 1.20
C THR A 45 -16.87 5.02 0.49
N ASP A 46 -15.77 5.08 1.24
CA ASP A 46 -14.44 5.28 0.68
C ASP A 46 -13.97 4.07 -0.10
N MET A 47 -14.18 2.85 0.43
CA MET A 47 -13.83 1.63 -0.29
C MET A 47 -14.62 1.48 -1.59
N ALA A 48 -15.89 1.89 -1.62
CA ALA A 48 -16.68 1.91 -2.85
C ALA A 48 -16.14 2.90 -3.90
N GLN A 49 -15.43 3.95 -3.48
CA GLN A 49 -14.73 4.86 -4.40
C GLN A 49 -13.40 4.25 -4.86
N ILE A 50 -12.61 3.68 -3.95
CA ILE A 50 -11.35 3.01 -4.27
C ILE A 50 -11.57 1.87 -5.28
N ALA A 51 -12.59 1.04 -5.06
CA ALA A 51 -12.92 -0.11 -5.91
C ALA A 51 -13.33 0.25 -7.35
N GLN A 52 -13.58 1.53 -7.65
CA GLN A 52 -13.82 1.97 -9.03
C GLN A 52 -12.54 2.00 -9.86
N TYR A 53 -11.37 2.12 -9.22
CA TYR A 53 -10.09 2.38 -9.90
C TYR A 53 -8.98 1.41 -9.50
N PHE A 54 -9.04 0.85 -8.29
CA PHE A 54 -7.98 0.05 -7.68
C PHE A 54 -8.47 -1.31 -7.23
N THR A 55 -7.58 -2.31 -7.24
CA THR A 55 -7.83 -3.64 -6.67
C THR A 55 -7.44 -3.78 -5.20
N ALA A 56 -6.63 -2.84 -4.70
CA ALA A 56 -6.15 -2.84 -3.32
C ALA A 56 -5.96 -1.42 -2.79
N PHE A 57 -5.80 -1.31 -1.48
CA PHE A 57 -5.29 -0.09 -0.85
C PHE A 57 -4.23 -0.43 0.20
N ARG A 58 -3.40 0.55 0.54
CA ARG A 58 -2.53 0.50 1.71
C ARG A 58 -3.14 1.32 2.83
N SER A 59 -3.34 0.69 3.99
CA SER A 59 -3.70 1.40 5.22
C SER A 59 -2.45 1.76 6.01
N PHE A 60 -2.58 2.75 6.90
CA PHE A 60 -1.52 3.12 7.85
C PHE A 60 -1.75 2.56 9.25
N GLN A 61 -2.95 2.04 9.51
CA GLN A 61 -3.37 1.40 10.75
C GLN A 61 -4.10 0.09 10.40
N ALA A 62 -4.07 -0.87 11.33
CA ALA A 62 -4.78 -2.15 11.20
C ALA A 62 -6.26 -2.01 11.55
N GLN A 63 -6.61 -0.91 12.23
CA GLN A 63 -7.98 -0.54 12.55
C GLN A 63 -8.14 0.98 12.59
N TYR A 64 -9.34 1.46 12.31
CA TYR A 64 -9.70 2.86 12.52
C TYR A 64 -10.89 2.93 13.47
N SER A 65 -10.71 3.56 14.63
CA SER A 65 -11.75 3.63 15.69
C SER A 65 -12.31 2.26 16.09
N GLY A 66 -11.46 1.23 16.12
CA GLY A 66 -11.83 -0.15 16.43
C GLY A 66 -12.43 -0.95 15.26
N ILE A 67 -12.55 -0.36 14.07
CA ILE A 67 -13.05 -1.03 12.87
C ILE A 67 -11.87 -1.63 12.12
N ASN A 68 -11.89 -2.94 11.92
CA ASN A 68 -10.81 -3.69 11.29
C ASN A 68 -10.69 -3.38 9.78
N VAL A 69 -9.50 -3.02 9.31
CA VAL A 69 -9.29 -2.65 7.89
C VAL A 69 -9.31 -3.85 6.95
N ILE A 70 -8.96 -5.05 7.45
CA ILE A 70 -8.95 -6.28 6.66
C ILE A 70 -10.39 -6.71 6.36
N GLU A 71 -11.28 -6.67 7.36
CA GLU A 71 -12.72 -6.91 7.16
C GLU A 71 -13.34 -5.87 6.22
N THR A 72 -12.95 -4.60 6.39
CA THR A 72 -13.38 -3.50 5.52
C THR A 72 -12.99 -3.77 4.06
N ALA A 73 -11.75 -4.19 3.80
CA ALA A 73 -11.27 -4.55 2.47
C ALA A 73 -12.02 -5.76 1.89
N ALA A 74 -12.16 -6.83 2.68
CA ALA A 74 -12.85 -8.05 2.28
C ALA A 74 -14.30 -7.78 1.88
N THR A 75 -15.02 -6.98 2.67
CA THR A 75 -16.42 -6.61 2.40
C THR A 75 -16.57 -5.82 1.10
N ALA A 76 -15.58 -4.99 0.78
CA ALA A 76 -15.54 -4.20 -0.45
C ALA A 76 -15.04 -4.97 -1.68
N GLY A 77 -14.58 -6.23 -1.52
CA GLY A 77 -13.95 -6.99 -2.60
C GLY A 77 -12.56 -6.48 -2.98
N LEU A 78 -11.87 -5.80 -2.06
CA LEU A 78 -10.52 -5.27 -2.20
C LEU A 78 -9.51 -6.14 -1.44
N LYS A 79 -8.24 -6.05 -1.84
CA LYS A 79 -7.11 -6.44 -0.98
C LYS A 79 -6.61 -5.26 -0.16
N VAL A 80 -5.87 -5.54 0.90
CA VAL A 80 -5.22 -4.51 1.72
C VAL A 80 -3.76 -4.86 2.03
N ALA A 81 -2.88 -3.90 1.80
CA ALA A 81 -1.56 -3.85 2.42
C ALA A 81 -1.69 -3.15 3.77
N VAL A 82 -1.68 -3.92 4.86
CA VAL A 82 -2.05 -3.43 6.19
C VAL A 82 -0.86 -2.75 6.85
N GLY A 83 -1.00 -1.51 7.29
CA GLY A 83 -0.04 -0.87 8.21
C GLY A 83 -0.35 -1.21 9.66
N VAL A 84 0.68 -1.47 10.48
CA VAL A 84 0.58 -1.54 11.94
C VAL A 84 1.20 -0.27 12.50
N GLN A 85 0.37 0.59 13.10
CA GLN A 85 0.80 1.90 13.57
C GLN A 85 1.56 1.80 14.90
N LEU A 86 2.68 2.51 15.00
CA LEU A 86 3.56 2.46 16.19
C LEU A 86 3.64 3.79 16.97
N THR A 87 3.05 4.87 16.46
CA THR A 87 3.17 6.21 17.05
C THR A 87 2.52 6.35 18.43
N ASP A 88 1.45 5.58 18.70
CA ASP A 88 0.86 5.48 20.04
C ASP A 88 1.28 4.14 20.66
N SER A 89 2.25 4.19 21.57
CA SER A 89 2.80 2.99 22.22
C SER A 89 1.76 2.22 23.03
N SER A 90 0.67 2.87 23.47
CA SER A 90 -0.42 2.20 24.19
C SER A 90 -1.36 1.41 23.26
N ALA A 91 -1.30 1.68 21.95
CA ALA A 91 -2.16 1.07 20.94
C ALA A 91 -1.48 -0.06 20.15
N ILE A 92 -0.15 -0.21 20.22
CA ILE A 92 0.61 -1.20 19.41
C ILE A 92 0.04 -2.62 19.55
N ASP A 93 -0.20 -3.08 20.78
CA ASP A 93 -0.75 -4.42 21.03
C ASP A 93 -2.14 -4.59 20.38
N SER A 94 -2.94 -3.51 20.37
CA SER A 94 -4.27 -3.53 19.75
C SER A 94 -4.21 -3.52 18.21
N GLU A 95 -3.21 -2.85 17.63
CA GLU A 95 -2.97 -2.86 16.18
C GLU A 95 -2.53 -4.26 15.71
N ILE A 96 -1.60 -4.89 16.44
CA ILE A 96 -1.17 -6.27 16.15
C ILE A 96 -2.35 -7.23 16.31
N GLN A 97 -3.13 -7.11 17.39
CA GLN A 97 -4.31 -7.96 17.60
C GLN A 97 -5.33 -7.80 16.46
N ALA A 98 -5.55 -6.58 15.97
CA ALA A 98 -6.43 -6.35 14.83
C ALA A 98 -5.94 -7.07 13.55
N VAL A 99 -4.63 -7.13 13.31
CA VAL A 99 -4.08 -7.96 12.22
C VAL A 99 -4.43 -9.44 12.43
N CYS A 100 -4.21 -9.96 13.63
CA CYS A 100 -4.46 -11.38 13.94
C CYS A 100 -5.94 -11.76 13.80
N ASP A 101 -6.85 -10.91 14.29
CA ASP A 101 -8.30 -11.11 14.19
C ASP A 101 -8.78 -11.01 12.73
N GLY A 102 -8.25 -10.03 11.99
CA GLY A 102 -8.52 -9.85 10.57
C GLY A 102 -8.02 -11.03 9.73
N TYR A 103 -6.81 -11.55 10.00
CA TYR A 103 -6.27 -12.75 9.37
C TYR A 103 -7.11 -13.99 9.66
N SER A 104 -7.56 -14.18 10.91
CA SER A 104 -8.41 -15.32 11.29
C SER A 104 -9.74 -15.34 10.51
N SER A 105 -10.27 -14.15 10.19
CA SER A 105 -11.59 -14.00 9.57
C SER A 105 -11.54 -13.91 8.04
N TYR A 106 -10.56 -13.18 7.50
CA TYR A 106 -10.46 -12.83 6.09
C TYR A 106 -9.00 -12.88 5.58
N PRO A 107 -8.31 -14.02 5.69
CA PRO A 107 -6.88 -14.12 5.37
C PRO A 107 -6.60 -13.77 3.90
N ASP A 108 -7.54 -14.11 3.01
CA ASP A 108 -7.41 -13.82 1.58
C ASP A 108 -7.43 -12.32 1.28
N ALA A 109 -7.96 -11.45 2.14
CA ALA A 109 -7.99 -10.02 1.87
C ALA A 109 -6.63 -9.32 2.10
N ILE A 110 -5.66 -10.01 2.71
CA ILE A 110 -4.37 -9.44 3.08
C ILE A 110 -3.37 -9.63 1.92
N GLU A 111 -2.87 -8.52 1.38
CA GLU A 111 -1.78 -8.52 0.40
C GLU A 111 -0.41 -8.66 1.10
N ALA A 112 -0.23 -7.87 2.16
CA ALA A 112 0.95 -7.87 3.03
C ALA A 112 0.61 -7.16 4.34
N VAL A 113 1.46 -7.36 5.36
CA VAL A 113 1.41 -6.57 6.61
C VAL A 113 2.73 -5.85 6.80
N TYR A 114 2.67 -4.54 7.03
CA TYR A 114 3.82 -3.69 7.29
C TYR A 114 3.81 -3.19 8.73
N VAL A 115 4.81 -3.60 9.48
CA VAL A 115 5.02 -3.19 10.87
C VAL A 115 5.85 -1.92 10.92
N GLY A 116 5.22 -0.83 11.33
CA GLY A 116 5.82 0.50 11.35
C GLY A 116 5.90 1.17 9.99
N ASN A 117 5.98 2.51 10.04
CA ASN A 117 6.09 3.39 8.88
C ASN A 117 7.05 4.55 9.19
N GLU A 118 8.26 4.50 8.64
CA GLU A 118 9.33 5.50 8.88
C GLU A 118 9.76 5.59 10.37
N ASP A 119 9.57 4.49 11.09
CA ASP A 119 9.80 4.37 12.53
C ASP A 119 11.23 3.96 12.91
N LEU A 120 12.04 3.46 11.95
CA LEU A 120 13.41 3.05 12.21
C LEU A 120 14.26 4.28 12.54
N VAL A 121 14.95 4.23 13.68
CA VAL A 121 15.79 5.33 14.14
C VAL A 121 16.90 5.66 13.15
N ASN A 122 16.97 6.94 12.76
CA ASN A 122 17.98 7.48 11.86
C ASN A 122 18.19 8.97 12.16
N GLY A 123 19.15 9.28 13.04
CA GLY A 123 19.33 10.63 13.57
C GLY A 123 18.11 11.08 14.38
N ASP A 124 17.51 12.21 14.01
CA ASP A 124 16.32 12.78 14.68
C ASP A 124 14.99 12.19 14.17
N TYR A 125 15.04 11.22 13.27
CA TYR A 125 13.87 10.54 12.71
C TYR A 125 13.73 9.12 13.24
N GLY A 126 12.48 8.63 13.27
CA GLY A 126 12.15 7.34 13.86
C GLY A 126 12.41 7.31 15.36
N THR A 127 11.83 6.33 16.05
CA THR A 127 12.04 6.14 17.50
C THR A 127 12.32 4.71 17.91
N PHE A 128 12.23 3.77 16.97
CA PHE A 128 12.38 2.34 17.23
C PHE A 128 13.71 1.81 16.68
N SER A 129 14.34 0.90 17.42
CA SER A 129 15.48 0.15 16.92
C SER A 129 15.03 -0.95 15.95
N ALA A 130 15.94 -1.40 15.09
CA ALA A 130 15.69 -2.52 14.20
C ALA A 130 15.27 -3.80 14.94
N ASP A 131 15.86 -4.07 16.12
CA ASP A 131 15.50 -5.25 16.93
C ASP A 131 14.07 -5.15 17.48
N THR A 132 13.62 -3.95 17.88
CA THR A 132 12.24 -3.76 18.34
C THR A 132 11.25 -3.96 17.21
N LEU A 133 11.51 -3.37 16.04
CA LEU A 133 10.67 -3.58 14.84
C LEU A 133 10.64 -5.06 14.43
N ALA A 134 11.80 -5.73 14.43
CA ALA A 134 11.90 -7.16 14.14
C ALA A 134 11.10 -8.02 15.14
N GLY A 135 11.07 -7.62 16.42
CA GLY A 135 10.24 -8.26 17.45
C GLY A 135 8.74 -8.18 17.13
N TYR A 136 8.24 -7.01 16.70
CA TYR A 136 6.84 -6.86 16.29
C TYR A 136 6.53 -7.61 14.98
N ILE A 137 7.44 -7.60 14.01
CA ILE A 137 7.32 -8.42 12.79
C ILE A 137 7.17 -9.90 13.15
N SER A 138 7.99 -10.40 14.08
CA SER A 138 7.90 -11.79 14.54
C SER A 138 6.54 -12.12 15.16
N GLN A 139 5.94 -11.20 15.94
CA GLN A 139 4.62 -11.41 16.54
C GLN A 139 3.53 -11.52 15.47
N VAL A 140 3.55 -10.64 14.47
CA VAL A 140 2.60 -10.69 13.36
C VAL A 140 2.78 -11.97 12.54
N LYS A 141 4.03 -12.38 12.26
CA LYS A 141 4.32 -13.63 11.57
C LYS A 141 3.81 -14.85 12.33
N GLU A 142 3.91 -14.85 13.66
CA GLU A 142 3.41 -15.94 14.50
C GLU A 142 1.88 -16.06 14.42
N CYS A 143 1.15 -14.96 14.61
CA CYS A 143 -0.32 -15.04 14.58
C CYS A 143 -0.90 -15.27 13.18
N THR A 144 -0.16 -14.90 12.14
CA THR A 144 -0.52 -15.20 10.73
C THR A 144 0.04 -16.54 10.25
N SER A 145 0.64 -17.35 11.13
CA SER A 145 1.23 -18.65 10.79
C SER A 145 2.20 -18.60 9.59
N ASN A 146 2.93 -17.50 9.44
CA ASN A 146 3.80 -17.20 8.28
C ASN A 146 3.10 -17.35 6.91
N SER A 147 1.77 -17.18 6.86
CA SER A 147 0.97 -17.38 5.65
C SER A 147 0.74 -16.08 4.87
N VAL A 148 1.11 -14.93 5.44
CA VAL A 148 1.09 -13.62 4.77
C VAL A 148 2.50 -13.02 4.80
N PRO A 149 2.93 -12.29 3.75
CA PRO A 149 4.20 -11.57 3.78
C PRO A 149 4.17 -10.47 4.84
N VAL A 150 5.16 -10.44 5.73
CA VAL A 150 5.27 -9.41 6.77
C VAL A 150 6.58 -8.65 6.62
N GLY A 151 6.49 -7.32 6.66
CA GLY A 151 7.60 -6.40 6.44
C GLY A 151 7.56 -5.18 7.33
N SER A 152 8.35 -4.17 6.96
CA SER A 152 8.28 -2.82 7.50
C SER A 152 8.36 -1.81 6.34
N VAL A 153 7.83 -0.60 6.56
CA VAL A 153 7.95 0.51 5.61
C VAL A 153 8.89 1.56 6.16
N GLN A 154 9.89 1.95 5.38
CA GLN A 154 10.80 3.04 5.72
C GLN A 154 11.04 3.92 4.50
N ARG A 155 11.54 5.15 4.71
CA ARG A 155 12.04 5.95 3.58
C ARG A 155 13.32 5.31 3.06
N ILE A 156 13.63 5.60 1.81
CA ILE A 156 14.90 5.20 1.20
C ILE A 156 16.11 5.58 2.08
N ASN A 157 16.08 6.72 2.76
CA ASN A 157 17.20 7.16 3.59
C ASN A 157 17.48 6.21 4.77
N GLU A 158 16.45 5.66 5.42
CA GLU A 158 16.62 4.68 6.48
C GLU A 158 17.16 3.37 5.92
N TRP A 159 16.61 2.88 4.82
CA TRP A 159 17.10 1.65 4.18
C TRP A 159 18.56 1.74 3.76
N LEU A 160 19.02 2.90 3.30
CA LEU A 160 20.39 3.08 2.84
C LEU A 160 21.38 3.43 3.96
N ASN A 161 20.95 4.13 5.01
CA ASN A 161 21.87 4.80 5.94
C ASN A 161 21.62 4.53 7.43
N ALA A 162 20.45 4.02 7.82
CA ALA A 162 20.16 3.82 9.24
C ALA A 162 20.97 2.66 9.82
N ASP A 163 21.45 2.84 11.06
CA ASP A 163 22.03 1.76 11.84
C ASP A 163 20.97 0.68 12.08
N GLY A 164 21.28 -0.56 11.69
CA GLY A 164 20.36 -1.69 11.82
C GLY A 164 19.40 -1.88 10.65
N ALA A 165 19.49 -1.10 9.56
CA ALA A 165 18.69 -1.32 8.35
C ALA A 165 18.80 -2.76 7.82
N SER A 166 20.01 -3.34 7.83
CA SER A 166 20.25 -4.73 7.44
C SER A 166 19.62 -5.74 8.40
N THR A 167 19.61 -5.46 9.71
CA THR A 167 18.92 -6.29 10.71
C THR A 167 17.41 -6.27 10.49
N LEU A 168 16.83 -5.09 10.24
CA LEU A 168 15.41 -4.97 9.94
C LEU A 168 15.04 -5.66 8.62
N ALA A 169 15.83 -5.45 7.57
CA ALA A 169 15.63 -6.08 6.27
C ALA A 169 15.65 -7.62 6.38
N ALA A 170 16.56 -8.18 7.18
CA ALA A 170 16.64 -9.62 7.42
C ALA A 170 15.42 -10.20 8.16
N ALA A 171 14.66 -9.38 8.89
CA ALA A 171 13.43 -9.81 9.56
C ALA A 171 12.21 -9.78 8.61
N CYS A 172 12.29 -9.04 7.51
CA CYS A 172 11.19 -8.81 6.57
C CYS A 172 11.08 -9.91 5.50
N ASP A 173 9.85 -10.31 5.14
CA ASP A 173 9.58 -11.06 3.90
C ASP A 173 9.42 -10.12 2.69
N VAL A 174 8.92 -8.91 2.96
CA VAL A 174 8.71 -7.83 2.00
C VAL A 174 9.19 -6.51 2.58
N ILE A 175 9.72 -5.63 1.75
CA ILE A 175 10.33 -4.35 2.14
C ILE A 175 9.52 -3.22 1.53
N GLY A 176 8.89 -2.40 2.37
CA GLY A 176 8.20 -1.19 1.93
C GLY A 176 9.18 -0.02 1.82
N VAL A 177 9.24 0.60 0.65
CA VAL A 177 10.12 1.73 0.38
C VAL A 177 9.28 2.96 0.05
N ASN A 178 9.41 3.99 0.87
CA ASN A 178 8.83 5.30 0.60
C ASN A 178 9.82 6.15 -0.17
N ILE A 179 9.41 6.63 -1.35
CA ILE A 179 10.18 7.50 -2.23
C ILE A 179 9.31 8.68 -2.62
N TYR A 180 9.73 9.88 -2.24
CA TYR A 180 9.00 11.12 -2.50
C TYR A 180 9.85 12.05 -3.36
N PRO A 181 9.71 12.00 -4.71
CA PRO A 181 10.47 12.85 -5.62
C PRO A 181 10.27 14.35 -5.38
N PHE A 182 9.12 14.73 -4.81
CA PHE A 182 8.81 16.12 -4.45
C PHE A 182 9.85 16.73 -3.50
N PHE A 183 10.35 15.95 -2.53
CA PHE A 183 11.36 16.41 -1.56
C PHE A 183 12.81 16.30 -2.08
N THR A 184 13.00 15.92 -3.33
CA THR A 184 14.32 15.72 -3.93
C THR A 184 14.67 16.92 -4.81
N GLN A 185 15.67 17.69 -4.39
CA GLN A 185 16.17 18.83 -5.15
C GLN A 185 16.76 18.41 -6.51
N GLY A 186 16.79 19.36 -7.46
CA GLY A 186 17.36 19.19 -8.80
C GLY A 186 16.34 19.30 -9.93
N ASP A 187 16.83 19.43 -11.16
CA ASP A 187 16.03 19.75 -12.34
C ASP A 187 15.41 18.53 -13.04
N ASP A 188 15.73 17.32 -12.56
CA ASP A 188 15.17 16.08 -13.12
C ASP A 188 13.66 15.98 -12.90
N THR A 189 12.99 15.25 -13.80
CA THR A 189 11.55 14.97 -13.65
C THR A 189 11.28 14.13 -12.39
N SER A 190 10.05 14.21 -11.86
CA SER A 190 9.63 13.42 -10.70
C SER A 190 9.83 11.91 -10.91
N VAL A 191 9.52 11.41 -12.11
CA VAL A 191 9.72 10.01 -12.49
C VAL A 191 11.21 9.65 -12.52
N SER A 192 12.06 10.48 -13.12
CA SER A 192 13.52 10.24 -13.18
C SER A 192 14.15 10.21 -11.78
N LYS A 193 13.70 11.10 -10.89
CA LYS A 193 14.13 11.12 -9.48
C LYS A 193 13.71 9.83 -8.76
N LEU A 194 12.49 9.37 -8.97
CA LEU A 194 11.99 8.11 -8.42
C LEU A 194 12.80 6.91 -8.91
N GLU A 195 12.99 6.79 -10.23
CA GLU A 195 13.76 5.70 -10.85
C GLU A 195 15.21 5.68 -10.35
N THR A 196 15.81 6.86 -10.20
CA THR A 196 17.18 7.00 -9.67
C THR A 196 17.27 6.50 -8.23
N GLN A 197 16.31 6.87 -7.37
CA GLN A 197 16.26 6.43 -5.98
C GLN A 197 15.95 4.93 -5.86
N TRP A 198 15.05 4.40 -6.69
CA TRP A 198 14.82 2.96 -6.77
C TRP A 198 16.10 2.21 -7.16
N ALA A 199 16.84 2.70 -8.17
CA ALA A 199 18.11 2.12 -8.56
C ALA A 199 19.19 2.16 -7.46
N GLN A 200 19.15 3.15 -6.56
CA GLN A 200 20.04 3.19 -5.39
C GLN A 200 19.76 2.04 -4.42
N MET A 201 18.49 1.69 -4.21
CA MET A 201 18.13 0.51 -3.40
C MET A 201 18.70 -0.77 -4.02
N LEU A 202 18.55 -0.96 -5.34
CA LEU A 202 19.11 -2.12 -6.04
C LEU A 202 20.64 -2.15 -5.95
N ALA A 203 21.29 -1.00 -6.12
CA ALA A 203 22.75 -0.89 -6.00
C ALA A 203 23.26 -1.19 -4.58
N ALA A 204 22.44 -0.95 -3.55
CA ALA A 204 22.73 -1.31 -2.16
C ALA A 204 22.53 -2.81 -1.87
N GLY A 205 22.03 -3.59 -2.82
CA GLY A 205 21.89 -5.03 -2.73
C GLY A 205 20.52 -5.52 -2.24
N TYR A 206 19.51 -4.65 -2.19
CA TYR A 206 18.14 -5.07 -1.94
C TYR A 206 17.58 -5.84 -3.14
N ASP A 207 16.80 -6.90 -2.87
CA ASP A 207 16.17 -7.73 -3.88
C ASP A 207 14.88 -7.06 -4.37
N GLU A 208 14.84 -6.69 -5.65
CA GLU A 208 13.68 -6.04 -6.27
C GLU A 208 12.39 -6.85 -6.08
N SER A 209 12.48 -8.18 -6.05
CA SER A 209 11.30 -9.06 -5.92
C SER A 209 10.64 -9.03 -4.55
N THR A 210 11.31 -8.50 -3.53
CA THR A 210 10.77 -8.32 -2.18
C THR A 210 10.42 -6.87 -1.87
N MET A 211 10.82 -5.92 -2.73
CA MET A 211 10.60 -4.50 -2.52
C MET A 211 9.26 -4.05 -3.11
N HIS A 212 8.50 -3.27 -2.34
CA HIS A 212 7.30 -2.58 -2.81
C HIS A 212 7.48 -1.06 -2.63
N LEU A 213 7.15 -0.28 -3.67
CA LEU A 213 7.00 1.16 -3.54
C LEU A 213 5.70 1.45 -2.78
N THR A 214 5.81 1.74 -1.48
CA THR A 214 4.66 1.81 -0.58
C THR A 214 4.08 3.21 -0.46
N GLU A 215 4.89 4.23 -0.67
CA GLU A 215 4.43 5.62 -0.77
C GLU A 215 5.24 6.39 -1.81
N THR A 216 4.51 7.10 -2.67
CA THR A 216 5.02 8.16 -3.51
C THR A 216 3.87 9.08 -3.89
N GLY A 217 4.16 10.32 -4.26
CA GLY A 217 3.13 11.26 -4.67
C GLY A 217 3.69 12.63 -5.03
N TRP A 218 2.80 13.48 -5.55
CA TRP A 218 3.07 14.88 -5.83
C TRP A 218 1.87 15.72 -5.41
N PRO A 219 2.02 16.70 -4.52
CA PRO A 219 0.91 17.53 -4.07
C PRO A 219 0.37 18.40 -5.21
N TYR A 220 -0.95 18.53 -5.30
CA TYR A 220 -1.60 19.38 -6.31
C TYR A 220 -1.60 20.87 -5.92
N GLU A 221 -1.65 21.16 -4.63
CA GLU A 221 -1.63 22.50 -4.04
C GLU A 221 -0.76 22.51 -2.78
N GLY A 222 -0.30 23.69 -2.36
CA GLY A 222 0.62 23.89 -1.24
C GLY A 222 1.80 24.78 -1.63
N ASP A 223 2.85 24.77 -0.80
CA ASP A 223 4.10 25.42 -1.10
C ASP A 223 5.03 24.48 -1.90
N ASP A 224 5.84 25.05 -2.79
CA ASP A 224 6.92 24.31 -3.44
C ASP A 224 7.97 23.91 -2.38
N TYR A 225 8.58 22.75 -2.56
CA TYR A 225 9.73 22.36 -1.74
C TYR A 225 10.99 23.02 -2.29
N GLU A 226 11.55 23.97 -1.52
CA GLU A 226 12.85 24.61 -1.82
C GLU A 226 14.06 23.81 -1.28
#